data_AF-A0A2N3XTV7-F1
#
_entry.id   AF-A0A2N3XTV7-F1
#
_cell.length_a   1.000
_cell.length_b   1.000
_cell.length_c   1.000
_cell.angle_alpha   90.00
_cell.angle_beta   90.00
_cell.angle_gamma   90.00
#
_symmetry.space_group_name_H-M   'P 1'
#
loop_
_entity.id
_entity.type
_entity.pdbx_description
1 polymer ?
#
loop_
_entity_poly.entity_id
_entity_poly.type
_entity_poly.pdbx_seq_one_letter_code
_entity_poly.pdbx_strand_id
1 'polypeptide(L)'
;MTTIVSERVSRTEEALAALRPDVRELTASVDAAVLRPSDESVLSHADRARIALRVALVNEHCEYADELADQLDSLTGGGAADAVRDVERWSELPDSLQALLAHCEQVALDPADAGFDEIAELRAQGFSSAQVVAASQVVAYVSYRIRLLLGLSLVEHAGDGPVPARPVNAIEAGATADGCELPTPAEAFPVLRWIPWVDPVAEPPESETESTPFHLTLLHDPQVLAERTALHNAITTGTSALDRADRELAALATSLINGCEYCAAVHGRRQVQLSGDQITAVALATAGPAAVADPRQRAVVDAASALARTPAALAAADIRRLHSAGLNVDDVRDLVAVSAMFAWNNRLLMTLGNAAA
;
A
#
# COMPACT_ATOMS: atom_id res chain seq x y z
N MET A 1 -22.08 7.82 -41.70
CA MET A 1 -20.64 7.89 -41.36
C MET A 1 -20.53 7.53 -39.90
N THR A 2 -20.30 6.25 -39.65
CA THR A 2 -20.21 5.66 -38.31
C THR A 2 -18.90 6.12 -37.69
N THR A 3 -18.99 6.91 -36.63
CA THR A 3 -17.82 7.35 -35.84
C THR A 3 -17.19 6.12 -35.21
N ILE A 4 -16.05 5.69 -35.74
CA ILE A 4 -15.15 4.75 -35.08
C ILE A 4 -14.52 5.55 -33.93
N VAL A 5 -15.18 5.54 -32.77
CA VAL A 5 -14.50 5.83 -31.51
C VAL A 5 -13.58 4.63 -31.30
N SER A 6 -12.30 4.81 -31.61
CA SER A 6 -11.26 3.84 -31.32
C SER A 6 -11.24 3.61 -29.81
N GLU A 7 -11.79 2.49 -29.35
CA GLU A 7 -11.58 1.94 -28.01
C GLU A 7 -10.09 1.66 -27.84
N ARG A 8 -9.35 2.68 -27.42
CA ARG A 8 -8.03 2.48 -26.83
C ARG A 8 -8.31 2.13 -25.38
N VAL A 9 -8.39 0.84 -25.07
CA VAL A 9 -8.30 0.38 -23.69
C VAL A 9 -7.01 0.98 -23.12
N SER A 10 -7.09 1.68 -21.99
CA SER A 10 -5.88 2.30 -21.42
C SER A 10 -4.93 1.17 -20.98
N ARG A 11 -3.61 1.40 -21.03
CA ARG A 11 -2.65 0.38 -20.54
C ARG A 11 -2.90 0.02 -19.07
N THR A 12 -3.47 0.97 -18.34
CA THR A 12 -3.98 0.81 -16.97
C THR A 12 -5.07 -0.27 -16.89
N GLU A 13 -6.07 -0.22 -17.77
CA GLU A 13 -7.14 -1.24 -17.82
C GLU A 13 -6.62 -2.60 -18.29
N GLU A 14 -5.69 -2.63 -19.25
CA GLU A 14 -5.03 -3.86 -19.70
C GLU A 14 -4.26 -4.54 -18.56
N ALA A 15 -3.51 -3.78 -17.76
CA ALA A 15 -2.79 -4.32 -16.61
C ALA A 15 -3.73 -4.92 -15.55
N LEU A 16 -4.83 -4.21 -15.22
CA LEU A 16 -5.81 -4.71 -14.24
C LEU A 16 -6.59 -5.93 -14.73
N ALA A 17 -6.68 -6.15 -16.05
CA ALA A 17 -7.32 -7.34 -16.61
C ALA A 17 -6.60 -8.65 -16.23
N ALA A 18 -5.32 -8.57 -15.87
CA ALA A 18 -4.51 -9.69 -15.42
C ALA A 18 -4.87 -10.20 -14.01
N LEU A 19 -5.62 -9.41 -13.23
CA LEU A 19 -6.08 -9.82 -11.91
C LEU A 19 -7.12 -10.94 -11.99
N ARG A 20 -7.18 -11.73 -10.91
CA ARG A 20 -8.29 -12.66 -10.70
C ARG A 20 -9.63 -11.90 -10.72
N PRO A 21 -10.72 -12.50 -11.27
CA PRO A 21 -11.98 -11.78 -11.47
C PRO A 21 -12.55 -11.14 -10.20
N ASP A 22 -12.48 -11.83 -9.06
CA ASP A 22 -12.94 -11.34 -7.76
C ASP A 22 -12.15 -10.10 -7.31
N VAL A 23 -10.82 -10.16 -7.36
CA VAL A 23 -9.94 -9.05 -6.98
C VAL A 23 -10.09 -7.87 -7.93
N ARG A 24 -10.29 -8.12 -9.22
CA ARG A 24 -10.51 -7.08 -10.23
C ARG A 24 -11.81 -6.32 -10.00
N GLU A 25 -12.91 -7.04 -9.78
CA GLU A 25 -14.22 -6.45 -9.49
C GLU A 25 -14.17 -5.61 -8.21
N LEU A 26 -13.61 -6.17 -7.13
CA LEU A 26 -13.46 -5.46 -5.86
C LEU A 26 -12.53 -4.24 -5.97
N THR A 27 -11.47 -4.32 -6.79
CA THR A 27 -10.59 -3.17 -7.07
C THR A 27 -11.36 -2.04 -7.78
N ALA A 28 -12.28 -2.37 -8.68
CA ALA A 28 -13.12 -1.38 -9.36
C ALA A 28 -14.18 -0.78 -8.43
N SER A 29 -14.81 -1.57 -7.55
CA SER A 29 -15.75 -1.05 -6.54
C SER A 29 -15.07 -0.10 -5.56
N VAL A 30 -13.89 -0.48 -5.09
CA VAL A 30 -13.06 0.37 -4.24
C VAL A 30 -12.63 1.65 -4.94
N ASP A 31 -12.24 1.60 -6.22
CA ASP A 31 -11.91 2.80 -7.01
C ASP A 31 -13.05 3.81 -6.99
N ALA A 32 -14.26 3.32 -7.30
CA ALA A 32 -15.46 4.14 -7.32
C ALA A 32 -15.74 4.75 -5.94
N ALA A 33 -15.66 3.95 -4.88
CA ALA A 33 -15.90 4.42 -3.50
C ALA A 33 -14.87 5.46 -3.04
N VAL A 34 -13.59 5.29 -3.37
CA VAL A 34 -12.51 6.17 -2.88
C VAL A 34 -12.37 7.44 -3.72
N LEU A 35 -12.41 7.34 -5.05
CA LEU A 35 -12.12 8.49 -5.92
C LEU A 35 -13.38 9.21 -6.38
N ARG A 36 -14.51 8.50 -6.49
CA ARG A 36 -15.76 9.02 -7.07
C ARG A 36 -16.99 8.65 -6.22
N PRO A 37 -16.97 8.88 -4.89
CA PRO A 37 -18.11 8.56 -4.06
C PRO A 37 -19.33 9.39 -4.47
N SER A 38 -20.52 8.84 -4.28
CA SER A 38 -21.77 9.58 -4.51
C SER A 38 -22.00 10.72 -3.51
N ASP A 39 -21.38 10.63 -2.32
CA ASP A 39 -21.42 11.66 -1.29
C ASP A 39 -20.10 12.46 -1.27
N GLU A 40 -20.20 13.75 -1.57
CA GLU A 40 -19.08 14.70 -1.58
C GLU A 40 -19.03 15.59 -0.32
N SER A 41 -19.89 15.33 0.67
CA SER A 41 -19.99 16.16 1.88
C SER A 41 -18.75 16.11 2.77
N VAL A 42 -18.03 14.97 2.76
CA VAL A 42 -16.77 14.81 3.49
C VAL A 42 -15.62 15.46 2.71
N LEU A 43 -15.38 14.99 1.48
CA LEU A 43 -14.29 15.47 0.63
C LEU A 43 -14.75 15.49 -0.82
N SER A 44 -14.59 16.64 -1.48
CA SER A 44 -15.02 16.86 -2.86
C SER A 44 -14.26 15.97 -3.85
N HIS A 45 -14.85 15.69 -5.02
CA HIS A 45 -14.14 15.00 -6.10
C HIS A 45 -12.89 15.77 -6.54
N ALA A 46 -12.92 17.10 -6.51
CA ALA A 46 -11.77 17.92 -6.85
C ALA A 46 -10.62 17.70 -5.85
N ASP A 47 -10.88 17.68 -4.54
CA ASP A 47 -9.83 17.45 -3.55
C ASP A 47 -9.31 16.01 -3.58
N ARG A 48 -10.19 15.02 -3.79
CA ARG A 48 -9.77 13.62 -4.03
C ARG A 48 -8.84 13.53 -5.24
N ALA A 49 -9.15 14.23 -6.33
CA ALA A 49 -8.32 14.29 -7.53
C ALA A 49 -6.99 15.02 -7.29
N ARG A 50 -6.96 16.12 -6.50
CA ARG A 50 -5.72 16.79 -6.08
C ARG A 50 -4.79 15.88 -5.30
N ILE A 51 -5.34 15.18 -4.30
CA ILE A 51 -4.60 14.20 -3.50
C ILE A 51 -4.05 13.10 -4.41
N ALA A 52 -4.92 12.49 -5.22
CA ALA A 52 -4.52 11.40 -6.10
C ALA A 52 -3.42 11.83 -7.07
N LEU A 53 -3.55 13.00 -7.70
CA LEU A 53 -2.53 13.56 -8.57
C LEU A 53 -1.21 13.74 -7.83
N ARG A 54 -1.23 14.28 -6.61
CA ARG A 54 -0.01 14.48 -5.84
C ARG A 54 0.69 13.16 -5.51
N VAL A 55 -0.06 12.15 -5.13
CA VAL A 55 0.48 10.81 -4.85
C VAL A 55 1.06 10.18 -6.11
N ALA A 56 0.42 10.34 -7.27
CA ALA A 56 0.93 9.85 -8.54
C ALA A 56 2.26 10.52 -8.96
N LEU A 57 2.37 11.83 -8.75
CA LEU A 57 3.61 12.59 -8.99
C LEU A 57 4.74 12.13 -8.06
N VAL A 58 4.46 11.96 -6.77
CA VAL A 58 5.42 11.47 -5.76
C VAL A 58 5.93 10.06 -6.08
N ASN A 59 5.08 9.21 -6.64
CA ASN A 59 5.48 7.85 -7.06
C ASN A 59 6.05 7.81 -8.49
N GLU A 60 6.26 8.97 -9.12
CA GLU A 60 6.81 9.11 -10.49
C GLU A 60 6.01 8.34 -11.57
N HIS A 61 4.69 8.16 -11.37
CA HIS A 61 3.85 7.41 -12.30
C HIS A 61 3.18 8.34 -13.33
N CYS A 62 3.98 8.85 -14.28
CA CYS A 62 3.58 9.92 -15.21
C CYS A 62 2.25 9.69 -15.95
N GLU A 63 2.03 8.49 -16.52
CA GLU A 63 0.81 8.20 -17.30
C GLU A 63 -0.47 8.36 -16.46
N TYR A 64 -0.43 7.90 -15.21
CA TYR A 64 -1.56 8.03 -14.29
C TYR A 64 -1.67 9.44 -13.72
N ALA A 65 -0.55 10.14 -13.51
CA ALA A 65 -0.56 11.54 -13.11
C ALA A 65 -1.20 12.43 -14.19
N ASP A 66 -0.96 12.16 -15.47
CA ASP A 66 -1.59 12.92 -16.56
C ASP A 66 -3.10 12.65 -16.65
N GLU A 67 -3.54 11.38 -16.50
CA GLU A 67 -4.97 11.04 -16.41
C GLU A 67 -5.67 11.79 -15.25
N LEU A 68 -5.03 11.84 -14.07
CA LEU A 68 -5.56 12.53 -12.89
C LEU A 68 -5.54 14.07 -13.04
N ALA A 69 -4.56 14.61 -13.74
CA ALA A 69 -4.48 16.04 -14.05
C ALA A 69 -5.64 16.47 -14.97
N ASP A 70 -5.89 15.72 -16.04
CA ASP A 70 -7.01 15.97 -16.96
C ASP A 70 -8.36 15.90 -16.23
N GLN A 71 -8.52 14.91 -15.33
CA GLN A 71 -9.71 14.80 -14.49
C GLN A 71 -9.86 16.01 -13.55
N LEU A 72 -8.80 16.41 -12.86
CA LEU A 72 -8.82 17.55 -11.94
C LEU A 72 -9.16 18.85 -12.65
N ASP A 73 -8.55 19.11 -13.80
CA ASP A 73 -8.81 20.32 -14.58
C ASP A 73 -10.25 20.33 -15.13
N SER A 74 -10.78 19.16 -15.52
CA SER A 74 -12.19 19.02 -15.92
C SER A 74 -13.16 19.34 -14.78
N LEU A 75 -12.81 18.97 -13.54
CA LEU A 75 -13.63 19.24 -12.34
C LEU A 75 -13.57 20.71 -11.88
N THR A 76 -12.48 21.42 -12.21
CA THR A 76 -12.18 22.75 -11.65
C THR A 76 -12.26 23.89 -12.66
N GLY A 77 -12.40 23.59 -13.95
CA GLY A 77 -12.38 24.59 -15.01
C GLY A 77 -10.97 24.97 -15.49
N GLY A 78 -9.96 24.15 -15.17
CA GLY A 78 -8.57 24.26 -15.65
C GLY A 78 -7.60 24.94 -14.68
N GLY A 79 -6.31 24.56 -14.77
CA GLY A 79 -5.19 25.20 -14.07
C GLY A 79 -4.94 24.72 -12.63
N ALA A 80 -5.83 23.88 -12.09
CA ALA A 80 -5.64 23.31 -10.75
C ALA A 80 -4.55 22.23 -10.74
N ALA A 81 -4.42 21.46 -11.83
CA ALA A 81 -3.37 20.46 -11.95
C ALA A 81 -1.95 21.07 -11.90
N ASP A 82 -1.76 22.23 -12.52
CA ASP A 82 -0.47 22.92 -12.51
C ASP A 82 -0.06 23.37 -11.11
N ALA A 83 -1.01 23.81 -10.28
CA ALA A 83 -0.73 24.16 -8.89
C ALA A 83 -0.38 22.94 -8.02
N VAL A 84 -0.93 21.75 -8.31
CA VAL A 84 -0.57 20.52 -7.59
C VAL A 84 0.82 20.01 -8.01
N ARG A 85 1.19 20.19 -9.29
CA ARG A 85 2.50 19.81 -9.83
C ARG A 85 3.64 20.63 -9.24
N ASP A 86 3.43 21.94 -9.13
CA ASP A 86 4.44 22.90 -8.71
C ASP A 86 4.32 23.25 -7.22
N VAL A 87 5.18 22.64 -6.40
CA VAL A 87 5.21 22.86 -4.94
C VAL A 87 5.53 24.32 -4.59
N GLU A 88 6.27 25.04 -5.43
CA GLU A 88 6.58 26.46 -5.19
C GLU A 88 5.31 27.34 -5.25
N ARG A 89 4.33 26.89 -6.04
CA ARG A 89 3.03 27.57 -6.19
C ARG A 89 2.03 27.22 -5.10
N TRP A 90 2.34 26.33 -4.17
CA TRP A 90 1.42 26.04 -3.06
C TRP A 90 1.17 27.27 -2.20
N SER A 91 2.12 28.19 -2.10
CA SER A 91 1.94 29.49 -1.44
C SER A 91 0.81 30.35 -2.04
N GLU A 92 0.34 30.04 -3.25
CA GLU A 92 -0.80 30.67 -3.92
C GLU A 92 -2.16 30.05 -3.50
N LEU A 93 -2.14 28.88 -2.86
CA LEU A 93 -3.32 28.12 -2.46
C LEU A 93 -3.80 28.53 -1.06
N PRO A 94 -5.08 28.29 -0.71
CA PRO A 94 -5.54 28.43 0.67
C PRO A 94 -4.72 27.54 1.63
N ASP A 95 -4.45 28.03 2.84
CA ASP A 95 -3.65 27.32 3.86
C ASP A 95 -4.15 25.89 4.12
N SER A 96 -5.47 25.68 4.12
CA SER A 96 -6.07 24.36 4.27
C SER A 96 -5.71 23.39 3.15
N LEU A 97 -5.60 23.89 1.91
CA LEU A 97 -5.21 23.07 0.77
C LEU A 97 -3.70 22.81 0.75
N GLN A 98 -2.89 23.78 1.19
CA GLN A 98 -1.45 23.56 1.38
C GLN A 98 -1.19 22.45 2.39
N ALA A 99 -1.84 22.51 3.56
CA ALA A 99 -1.72 21.49 4.60
C ALA A 99 -2.18 20.11 4.12
N LEU A 100 -3.30 20.05 3.36
CA LEU A 100 -3.77 18.80 2.78
C LEU A 100 -2.75 18.20 1.80
N LEU A 101 -2.23 18.99 0.86
CA LEU A 101 -1.26 18.51 -0.12
C LEU A 101 0.08 18.08 0.54
N ALA A 102 0.56 18.86 1.51
CA ALA A 102 1.76 18.54 2.29
C ALA A 102 1.60 17.22 3.06
N HIS A 103 0.47 17.07 3.77
CA HIS A 103 0.16 15.84 4.48
C HIS A 103 0.10 14.64 3.52
N CYS A 104 -0.59 14.76 2.40
CA CYS A 104 -0.72 13.68 1.43
C CYS A 104 0.60 13.30 0.76
N GLU A 105 1.47 14.27 0.48
CA GLU A 105 2.83 14.03 0.01
C GLU A 105 3.66 13.26 1.03
N GLN A 106 3.64 13.69 2.29
CA GLN A 106 4.37 13.02 3.38
C GLN A 106 3.92 11.57 3.55
N VAL A 107 2.60 11.32 3.60
CA VAL A 107 2.04 9.96 3.73
C VAL A 107 2.38 9.08 2.52
N ALA A 108 2.52 9.66 1.32
CA ALA A 108 2.92 8.90 0.14
C ALA A 108 4.41 8.52 0.16
N LEU A 109 5.28 9.49 0.53
CA LEU A 109 6.74 9.36 0.57
C LEU A 109 7.20 8.51 1.76
N ASP A 110 6.89 8.96 2.96
CA ASP A 110 7.34 8.39 4.23
C ASP A 110 6.21 8.36 5.26
N PRO A 111 5.32 7.35 5.16
CA PRO A 111 4.17 7.25 6.05
C PRO A 111 4.53 6.95 7.50
N ALA A 112 5.77 6.54 7.81
CA ALA A 112 6.20 6.34 9.20
C ALA A 112 6.41 7.68 9.93
N ASP A 113 6.78 8.72 9.18
CA ASP A 113 6.95 10.09 9.67
C ASP A 113 5.67 10.92 9.58
N ALA A 114 4.59 10.40 8.97
CA ALA A 114 3.29 11.07 8.94
C ALA A 114 2.52 10.79 10.24
N GLY A 115 2.74 11.62 11.26
CA GLY A 115 2.42 11.35 12.65
C GLY A 115 1.27 12.15 13.26
N PHE A 116 1.29 12.19 14.60
CA PHE A 116 0.34 12.95 15.42
C PHE A 116 0.38 14.46 15.12
N ASP A 117 1.57 15.02 14.90
CA ASP A 117 1.75 16.46 14.69
C ASP A 117 1.15 16.91 13.35
N GLU A 118 1.32 16.13 12.28
CA GLU A 118 0.73 16.40 10.96
C GLU A 118 -0.81 16.33 11.01
N ILE A 119 -1.38 15.39 11.77
CA ILE A 119 -2.84 15.36 11.98
C ILE A 119 -3.29 16.59 12.77
N ALA A 120 -2.56 16.97 13.81
CA ALA A 120 -2.88 18.14 14.61
C ALA A 120 -2.87 19.42 13.75
N GLU A 121 -1.96 19.53 12.77
CA GLU A 121 -1.93 20.62 11.79
C GLU A 121 -3.19 20.62 10.90
N LEU A 122 -3.59 19.47 10.35
CA LEU A 122 -4.86 19.36 9.61
C LEU A 122 -6.05 19.79 10.48
N ARG A 123 -6.08 19.41 11.76
CA ARG A 123 -7.14 19.84 12.68
C ARG A 123 -7.13 21.35 12.91
N ALA A 124 -5.95 21.96 13.04
CA ALA A 124 -5.81 23.40 13.17
C ALA A 124 -6.34 24.15 11.93
N GLN A 125 -6.25 23.54 10.75
CA GLN A 125 -6.85 24.03 9.50
C GLN A 125 -8.35 23.73 9.35
N GLY A 126 -8.98 23.13 10.38
CA GLY A 126 -10.42 22.89 10.42
C GLY A 126 -10.89 21.55 9.84
N PHE A 127 -9.98 20.63 9.52
CA PHE A 127 -10.37 19.31 9.01
C PHE A 127 -11.06 18.47 10.11
N SER A 128 -12.22 17.92 9.77
CA SER A 128 -12.95 16.95 10.61
C SER A 128 -12.29 15.57 10.62
N SER A 129 -12.72 14.68 11.52
CA SER A 129 -12.17 13.31 11.60
C SER A 129 -12.43 12.55 10.31
N ALA A 130 -13.64 12.72 9.77
CA ALA A 130 -14.01 12.14 8.50
C ALA A 130 -13.18 12.65 7.33
N GLN A 131 -12.84 13.95 7.31
CA GLN A 131 -11.98 14.50 6.28
C GLN A 131 -10.55 13.97 6.33
N VAL A 132 -9.97 13.86 7.54
CA VAL A 132 -8.64 13.26 7.73
C VAL A 132 -8.65 11.79 7.28
N VAL A 133 -9.64 11.00 7.72
CA VAL A 133 -9.76 9.59 7.33
C VAL A 133 -9.96 9.44 5.81
N ALA A 134 -10.83 10.25 5.20
CA ALA A 134 -11.06 10.22 3.76
C ALA A 134 -9.79 10.60 2.96
N ALA A 135 -9.05 11.63 3.38
CA ALA A 135 -7.79 12.01 2.76
C ALA A 135 -6.76 10.87 2.84
N SER A 136 -6.59 10.27 4.03
CA SER A 136 -5.69 9.12 4.23
C SER A 136 -6.10 7.90 3.39
N GLN A 137 -7.40 7.64 3.22
CA GLN A 137 -7.91 6.59 2.34
C GLN A 137 -7.54 6.83 0.87
N VAL A 138 -7.67 8.07 0.38
CA VAL A 138 -7.29 8.41 -1.00
C VAL A 138 -5.79 8.20 -1.20
N VAL A 139 -4.94 8.69 -0.28
CA VAL A 139 -3.48 8.51 -0.40
C VAL A 139 -3.10 7.04 -0.42
N ALA A 140 -3.65 6.26 0.50
CA ALA A 140 -3.31 4.87 0.66
C ALA A 140 -3.85 4.00 -0.50
N TYR A 141 -5.06 4.28 -1.00
CA TYR A 141 -5.61 3.63 -2.18
C TYR A 141 -4.80 3.92 -3.44
N VAL A 142 -4.45 5.19 -3.69
CA VAL A 142 -3.69 5.58 -4.89
C VAL A 142 -2.30 4.95 -4.86
N SER A 143 -1.69 4.86 -3.66
CA SER A 143 -0.43 4.14 -3.45
C SER A 143 -0.54 2.63 -3.75
N TYR A 144 -1.66 2.00 -3.37
CA TYR A 144 -2.00 0.62 -3.75
C TYR A 144 -2.14 0.47 -5.26
N ARG A 145 -2.94 1.33 -5.90
CA ARG A 145 -3.24 1.27 -7.33
C ARG A 145 -1.98 1.41 -8.16
N ILE A 146 -1.11 2.36 -7.84
CA ILE A 146 0.17 2.56 -8.56
C ILE A 146 1.05 1.31 -8.49
N ARG A 147 1.20 0.70 -7.30
CA ARG A 147 1.99 -0.53 -7.12
C ARG A 147 1.39 -1.70 -7.87
N LEU A 148 0.06 -1.81 -7.88
CA LEU A 148 -0.66 -2.83 -8.63
C LEU A 148 -0.41 -2.70 -10.14
N LEU A 149 -0.55 -1.49 -10.68
CA LEU A 149 -0.33 -1.21 -12.11
C LEU A 149 1.12 -1.48 -12.54
N LEU A 150 2.09 -0.98 -11.78
CA LEU A 150 3.52 -1.20 -12.06
C LEU A 150 3.87 -2.69 -11.99
N GLY A 151 3.44 -3.38 -10.94
CA GLY A 151 3.73 -4.80 -10.74
C GLY A 151 3.10 -5.68 -11.82
N LEU A 152 1.81 -5.50 -12.12
CA LEU A 152 1.13 -6.29 -13.16
C LEU A 152 1.70 -6.01 -14.55
N SER A 153 2.00 -4.75 -14.87
CA SER A 153 2.65 -4.42 -16.14
C SER A 153 4.01 -5.11 -16.29
N LEU A 154 4.82 -5.16 -15.22
CA LEU A 154 6.09 -5.89 -15.23
C LEU A 154 5.90 -7.39 -15.37
N VAL A 155 4.86 -7.99 -14.77
CA VAL A 155 4.57 -9.43 -14.94
C VAL A 155 4.30 -9.76 -16.40
N GLU A 156 3.51 -8.95 -17.11
CA GLU A 156 3.19 -9.18 -18.53
C GLU A 156 4.40 -8.97 -19.46
N HIS A 157 5.31 -8.04 -19.11
CA HIS A 157 6.34 -7.57 -20.03
C HIS A 157 7.79 -7.93 -19.64
N ALA A 158 8.04 -8.58 -18.49
CA ALA A 158 9.40 -8.87 -18.04
C ALA A 158 10.20 -9.72 -19.02
N GLY A 159 9.51 -10.58 -19.78
CA GLY A 159 10.08 -11.48 -20.79
C GLY A 159 11.21 -12.36 -20.28
N ASP A 160 11.95 -12.95 -21.21
CA ASP A 160 13.18 -13.67 -20.89
C ASP A 160 14.37 -12.71 -20.75
N GLY A 161 15.36 -13.09 -19.97
CA GLY A 161 16.62 -12.35 -19.89
C GLY A 161 17.44 -12.70 -18.65
N PRO A 162 18.58 -12.02 -18.44
CA PRO A 162 19.52 -12.38 -17.40
C PRO A 162 18.90 -12.22 -16.01
N VAL A 163 19.17 -13.19 -15.15
CA VAL A 163 18.81 -13.18 -13.73
C VAL A 163 20.12 -13.01 -12.95
N PRO A 164 20.47 -11.77 -12.54
CA PRO A 164 21.73 -11.55 -11.83
C PRO A 164 21.71 -12.33 -10.52
N ALA A 165 22.75 -13.15 -10.31
CA ALA A 165 22.95 -13.87 -9.06
C ALA A 165 23.04 -12.88 -7.90
N ARG A 166 22.35 -13.16 -6.79
CA ARG A 166 22.50 -12.44 -5.54
C ARG A 166 23.36 -13.26 -4.58
N PRO A 167 24.35 -12.66 -3.90
CA PRO A 167 25.10 -13.36 -2.87
C PRO A 167 24.15 -13.76 -1.73
N VAL A 168 24.24 -15.03 -1.32
CA VAL A 168 23.50 -15.56 -0.18
C VAL A 168 24.34 -15.30 1.07
N ASN A 169 23.89 -14.39 1.93
CA ASN A 169 24.45 -14.23 3.26
C ASN A 169 23.60 -15.11 4.19
N ALA A 170 23.87 -16.42 4.23
CA ALA A 170 23.12 -17.32 5.10
C ALA A 170 23.51 -17.03 6.57
N ILE A 171 22.58 -16.47 7.35
CA ILE A 171 22.69 -16.43 8.80
C ILE A 171 22.08 -17.73 9.33
N GLU A 172 22.87 -18.60 9.96
CA GLU A 172 22.35 -19.83 10.56
C GLU A 172 21.55 -19.51 11.83
N ALA A 173 20.60 -20.39 12.20
CA ALA A 173 19.89 -20.30 13.48
C ALA A 173 20.89 -20.34 14.64
N GLY A 174 20.98 -19.26 15.43
CA GLY A 174 21.99 -19.13 16.49
C GLY A 174 23.39 -18.69 16.01
N ALA A 175 23.54 -18.31 14.74
CA ALA A 175 24.76 -17.68 14.26
C ALA A 175 24.93 -16.31 14.91
N THR A 176 26.11 -16.08 15.46
CA THR A 176 26.54 -14.77 15.93
C THR A 176 27.31 -14.08 14.80
N ALA A 177 26.66 -13.17 14.09
CA ALA A 177 27.39 -12.15 13.34
C ALA A 177 27.84 -11.11 14.39
N ASP A 178 29.15 -10.96 14.58
CA ASP A 178 29.76 -10.03 15.55
C ASP A 178 29.42 -10.25 17.04
N GLY A 179 28.90 -11.44 17.40
CA GLY A 179 28.47 -11.73 18.77
C GLY A 179 27.00 -11.41 19.09
N CYS A 180 26.20 -10.98 18.09
CA CYS A 180 24.78 -10.74 18.27
C CYS A 180 23.96 -12.01 17.98
N GLU A 181 23.28 -12.54 19.00
CA GLU A 181 22.28 -13.61 18.83
C GLU A 181 21.03 -13.06 18.12
N LEU A 182 20.47 -13.83 17.17
CA LEU A 182 19.16 -13.50 16.59
C LEU A 182 18.08 -13.58 17.69
N PRO A 183 17.16 -12.61 17.76
CA PRO A 183 16.06 -12.66 18.72
C PRO A 183 15.14 -13.84 18.42
N THR A 184 14.44 -14.34 19.43
CA THR A 184 13.36 -15.31 19.22
C THR A 184 12.21 -14.67 18.44
N PRO A 185 11.35 -15.46 17.76
CA PRO A 185 10.16 -14.91 17.09
C PRO A 185 9.25 -14.07 18.00
N ALA A 186 9.17 -14.39 19.30
CA ALA A 186 8.37 -13.63 20.24
C ALA A 186 8.99 -12.25 20.58
N GLU A 187 10.32 -12.17 20.62
CA GLU A 187 11.06 -10.92 20.83
C GLU A 187 11.07 -10.06 19.57
N ALA A 188 11.24 -10.68 18.39
CA ALA A 188 11.22 -9.98 17.11
C ALA A 188 9.83 -9.42 16.75
N PHE A 189 8.75 -10.11 17.18
CA PHE A 189 7.38 -9.79 16.77
C PHE A 189 6.40 -9.73 17.97
N PRO A 190 6.58 -8.76 18.89
CA PRO A 190 5.76 -8.65 20.09
C PRO A 190 4.28 -8.39 19.77
N VAL A 191 3.38 -8.78 20.66
CA VAL A 191 1.95 -8.44 20.51
C VAL A 191 1.77 -6.95 20.81
N LEU A 192 1.34 -6.20 19.79
CA LEU A 192 1.12 -4.77 19.88
C LEU A 192 -0.38 -4.47 19.86
N ARG A 193 -0.77 -3.41 20.57
CA ARG A 193 -2.05 -2.72 20.39
C ARG A 193 -1.86 -1.59 19.38
N TRP A 194 -2.94 -1.22 18.71
CA TRP A 194 -2.98 -0.02 17.87
C TRP A 194 -3.81 1.05 18.59
N ILE A 195 -3.24 2.26 18.72
CA ILE A 195 -3.86 3.38 19.41
C ILE A 195 -4.16 4.48 18.37
N PRO A 196 -5.41 4.93 18.26
CA PRO A 196 -5.79 5.96 17.31
C PRO A 196 -5.24 7.33 17.71
N TRP A 197 -4.86 8.13 16.71
CA TRP A 197 -4.66 9.57 16.84
C TRP A 197 -5.90 10.37 16.43
N VAL A 198 -6.74 9.77 15.58
CA VAL A 198 -8.05 10.33 15.20
C VAL A 198 -9.11 9.67 16.06
N ASP A 199 -9.92 10.49 16.75
CA ASP A 199 -11.03 10.00 17.58
C ASP A 199 -11.89 9.00 16.78
N PRO A 200 -12.00 7.74 17.22
CA PRO A 200 -12.86 6.75 16.57
C PRO A 200 -14.33 7.13 16.64
N VAL A 201 -15.17 6.52 15.79
CA VAL A 201 -16.63 6.66 15.96
C VAL A 201 -17.06 6.07 17.31
N ALA A 202 -17.99 6.74 18.00
CA ALA A 202 -18.32 6.43 19.39
C ALA A 202 -19.03 5.07 19.57
N GLU A 203 -19.90 4.70 18.62
CA GLU A 203 -20.63 3.43 18.65
C GLU A 203 -20.56 2.79 17.25
N PRO A 204 -20.12 1.51 17.14
CA PRO A 204 -20.22 0.79 15.89
C PRO A 204 -21.70 0.55 15.54
N PRO A 205 -22.04 0.27 14.26
CA PRO A 205 -23.36 -0.18 13.90
C PRO A 205 -23.78 -1.39 14.75
N GLU A 206 -25.06 -1.49 15.15
CA GLU A 206 -25.58 -2.60 15.98
C GLU A 206 -25.29 -4.01 15.39
N SER A 207 -25.05 -4.09 14.09
CA SER A 207 -24.69 -5.32 13.38
C SER A 207 -23.26 -5.82 13.61
N GLU A 208 -22.38 -5.03 14.24
CA GLU A 208 -20.97 -5.39 14.44
C GLU A 208 -20.70 -5.87 15.88
N THR A 209 -20.30 -7.12 16.02
CA THR A 209 -20.16 -7.78 17.34
C THR A 209 -18.78 -7.61 17.98
N GLU A 210 -17.74 -7.31 17.19
CA GLU A 210 -16.38 -7.02 17.67
C GLU A 210 -15.72 -5.99 16.72
N SER A 211 -15.32 -4.84 17.24
CA SER A 211 -14.64 -3.79 16.47
C SER A 211 -13.32 -3.41 17.13
N THR A 212 -12.25 -3.38 16.33
CA THR A 212 -10.94 -2.89 16.77
C THR A 212 -10.94 -1.36 16.75
N PRO A 213 -10.08 -0.67 17.53
CA PRO A 213 -9.96 0.79 17.42
C PRO A 213 -9.65 1.27 16.00
N PHE A 214 -8.88 0.50 15.22
CA PHE A 214 -8.62 0.79 13.81
C PHE A 214 -9.88 0.73 12.97
N HIS A 215 -10.70 -0.32 13.13
CA HIS A 215 -12.00 -0.43 12.46
C HIS A 215 -12.92 0.74 12.79
N LEU A 216 -13.04 1.09 14.07
CA LEU A 216 -13.85 2.23 14.54
C LEU A 216 -13.34 3.58 14.00
N THR A 217 -12.04 3.70 13.73
CA THR A 217 -11.48 4.91 13.10
C THR A 217 -11.86 4.99 11.64
N LEU A 218 -11.81 3.86 10.91
CA LEU A 218 -12.18 3.84 9.49
C LEU A 218 -13.69 3.99 9.25
N LEU A 219 -14.54 3.77 10.25
CA LEU A 219 -16.00 3.98 10.16
C LEU A 219 -16.41 5.43 9.94
N HIS A 220 -15.48 6.40 10.01
CA HIS A 220 -15.73 7.75 9.50
C HIS A 220 -16.00 7.77 7.98
N ASP A 221 -15.60 6.73 7.24
CA ASP A 221 -15.96 6.49 5.84
C ASP A 221 -16.45 5.03 5.66
N PRO A 222 -17.73 4.75 6.00
CA PRO A 222 -18.24 3.38 6.07
C PRO A 222 -18.33 2.70 4.71
N GLN A 223 -18.56 3.46 3.63
CA GLN A 223 -18.60 2.92 2.27
C GLN A 223 -17.21 2.42 1.86
N VAL A 224 -16.17 3.25 2.02
CA VAL A 224 -14.80 2.84 1.71
C VAL A 224 -14.34 1.69 2.61
N LEU A 225 -14.71 1.71 3.90
CA LEU A 225 -14.37 0.62 4.82
C LEU A 225 -14.95 -0.72 4.35
N ALA A 226 -16.22 -0.77 3.95
CA ALA A 226 -16.87 -1.99 3.49
C ALA A 226 -16.17 -2.57 2.25
N GLU A 227 -15.99 -1.74 1.21
CA GLU A 227 -15.37 -2.13 -0.06
C GLU A 227 -13.91 -2.57 0.14
N ARG A 228 -13.14 -1.78 0.92
CA ARG A 228 -11.76 -2.11 1.27
C ARG A 228 -11.67 -3.43 2.03
N THR A 229 -12.57 -3.68 2.98
CA THR A 229 -12.57 -4.92 3.78
C THR A 229 -12.81 -6.13 2.88
N ALA A 230 -13.75 -6.04 1.93
CA ALA A 230 -14.00 -7.10 0.96
C ALA A 230 -12.76 -7.37 0.09
N LEU A 231 -12.14 -6.31 -0.47
CA LEU A 231 -10.91 -6.42 -1.26
C LEU A 231 -9.74 -7.00 -0.45
N HIS A 232 -9.54 -6.51 0.77
CA HIS A 232 -8.51 -7.00 1.69
C HIS A 232 -8.68 -8.51 1.92
N ASN A 233 -9.88 -8.95 2.26
CA ASN A 233 -10.16 -10.36 2.53
C ASN A 233 -9.93 -11.23 1.28
N ALA A 234 -10.35 -10.79 0.10
CA ALA A 234 -10.13 -11.51 -1.15
C ALA A 234 -8.63 -11.74 -1.45
N ILE A 235 -7.78 -10.75 -1.15
CA ILE A 235 -6.33 -10.83 -1.36
C ILE A 235 -5.64 -11.66 -0.25
N THR A 236 -5.93 -11.39 1.02
CA THR A 236 -5.12 -11.90 2.14
C THR A 236 -5.59 -13.25 2.68
N THR A 237 -6.90 -13.53 2.65
CA THR A 237 -7.48 -14.75 3.24
C THR A 237 -8.26 -15.59 2.24
N GLY A 238 -8.67 -15.02 1.11
CA GLY A 238 -9.34 -15.70 0.01
C GLY A 238 -8.45 -16.70 -0.74
N THR A 239 -9.04 -17.30 -1.77
CA THR A 239 -8.35 -18.18 -2.72
C THR A 239 -7.16 -17.45 -3.34
N SER A 240 -6.04 -18.13 -3.51
CA SER A 240 -4.77 -17.56 -3.99
C SER A 240 -3.92 -18.68 -4.58
N ALA A 241 -3.19 -18.39 -5.66
CA ALA A 241 -2.14 -19.25 -6.19
C ALA A 241 -0.93 -19.24 -5.24
N LEU A 242 -0.58 -18.05 -4.74
CA LEU A 242 0.48 -17.87 -3.75
C LEU A 242 0.08 -18.49 -2.40
N ASP A 243 0.97 -19.28 -1.82
CA ASP A 243 0.72 -19.95 -0.54
C ASP A 243 0.60 -18.94 0.62
N ARG A 244 -0.05 -19.38 1.71
CA ARG A 244 -0.35 -18.49 2.83
C ARG A 244 0.90 -17.98 3.54
N ALA A 245 1.96 -18.78 3.65
CA ALA A 245 3.17 -18.34 4.35
C ALA A 245 3.92 -17.29 3.53
N ASP A 246 3.96 -17.44 2.20
CA ASP A 246 4.52 -16.46 1.29
C ASP A 246 3.72 -15.16 1.23
N ARG A 247 2.39 -15.23 1.33
CA ARG A 247 1.55 -14.03 1.47
C ARG A 247 1.94 -13.23 2.71
N GLU A 248 2.11 -13.89 3.86
CA GLU A 248 2.57 -13.23 5.09
C GLU A 248 4.02 -12.74 4.99
N LEU A 249 4.87 -13.45 4.27
CA LEU A 249 6.26 -13.04 4.04
C LEU A 249 6.34 -11.77 3.18
N ALA A 250 5.55 -11.68 2.11
CA ALA A 250 5.43 -10.47 1.29
C ALA A 250 4.83 -9.30 2.08
N ALA A 251 3.82 -9.57 2.92
CA ALA A 251 3.23 -8.59 3.83
C ALA A 251 4.26 -8.04 4.85
N LEU A 252 5.05 -8.93 5.45
CA LEU A 252 6.13 -8.58 6.37
C LEU A 252 7.20 -7.74 5.66
N ALA A 253 7.70 -8.19 4.51
CA ALA A 253 8.72 -7.48 3.75
C ALA A 253 8.27 -6.07 3.33
N THR A 254 7.00 -5.93 2.91
CA THR A 254 6.39 -4.64 2.60
C THR A 254 6.32 -3.74 3.84
N SER A 255 5.86 -4.29 4.96
CA SER A 255 5.66 -3.56 6.20
C SER A 255 6.97 -3.08 6.81
N LEU A 256 8.03 -3.88 6.73
CA LEU A 256 9.38 -3.49 7.16
C LEU A 256 9.94 -2.35 6.31
N ILE A 257 9.75 -2.38 4.99
CA ILE A 257 10.20 -1.28 4.11
C ILE A 257 9.42 0.01 4.37
N ASN A 258 8.11 -0.08 4.63
CA ASN A 258 7.31 1.08 4.96
C ASN A 258 7.50 1.58 6.41
N GLY A 259 8.18 0.83 7.27
CA GLY A 259 8.36 1.19 8.69
C GLY A 259 7.17 0.86 9.61
N CYS A 260 6.21 0.05 9.17
CA CYS A 260 5.00 -0.23 9.93
C CYS A 260 5.21 -1.34 10.97
N GLU A 261 5.59 -0.95 12.19
CA GLU A 261 5.85 -1.87 13.32
C GLU A 261 4.66 -2.77 13.66
N TYR A 262 3.44 -2.23 13.67
CA TYR A 262 2.22 -3.00 13.97
C TYR A 262 2.05 -4.15 12.97
N CYS A 263 2.13 -3.85 11.66
CA CYS A 263 2.02 -4.86 10.62
C CYS A 263 3.21 -5.82 10.62
N ALA A 264 4.44 -5.32 10.80
CA ALA A 264 5.62 -6.18 10.86
C ALA A 264 5.49 -7.21 11.99
N ALA A 265 5.02 -6.80 13.17
CA ALA A 265 4.76 -7.71 14.28
C ALA A 265 3.63 -8.73 13.98
N VAL A 266 2.51 -8.29 13.40
CA VAL A 266 1.39 -9.18 13.06
C VAL A 266 1.80 -10.22 12.00
N HIS A 267 2.36 -9.77 10.89
CA HIS A 267 2.71 -10.63 9.76
C HIS A 267 3.94 -11.48 10.02
N GLY A 268 4.90 -10.98 10.82
CA GLY A 268 6.03 -11.79 11.29
C GLY A 268 5.59 -12.98 12.13
N ARG A 269 4.73 -12.78 13.14
CA ARG A 269 4.14 -13.89 13.91
C ARG A 269 3.39 -14.87 13.03
N ARG A 270 2.58 -14.36 12.10
CA ARG A 270 1.73 -15.20 11.25
C ARG A 270 2.55 -16.01 10.25
N GLN A 271 3.61 -15.42 9.68
CA GLN A 271 4.56 -16.11 8.82
C GLN A 271 5.24 -17.27 9.55
N VAL A 272 5.75 -17.03 10.77
CA VAL A 272 6.39 -18.08 11.59
C VAL A 272 5.39 -19.20 11.93
N GLN A 273 4.16 -18.84 12.29
CA GLN A 273 3.09 -19.80 12.60
C GLN A 273 2.73 -20.69 11.41
N LEU A 274 2.64 -20.12 10.21
CA LEU A 274 2.20 -20.84 9.01
C LEU A 274 3.31 -21.67 8.36
N SER A 275 4.54 -21.16 8.39
CA SER A 275 5.70 -21.85 7.80
C SER A 275 6.31 -22.89 8.74
N GLY A 276 6.20 -22.69 10.06
CA GLY A 276 6.97 -23.44 11.06
C GLY A 276 8.47 -23.06 11.10
N ASP A 277 8.90 -22.11 10.26
CA ASP A 277 10.26 -21.59 10.22
C ASP A 277 10.42 -20.44 11.21
N GLN A 278 11.35 -20.60 12.15
CA GLN A 278 11.62 -19.61 13.19
C GLN A 278 12.69 -18.58 12.78
N ILE A 279 13.31 -18.74 11.60
CA ILE A 279 14.48 -17.97 11.19
C ILE A 279 14.14 -16.94 10.12
N THR A 280 13.46 -17.30 9.03
CA THR A 280 13.35 -16.40 7.87
C THR A 280 12.75 -15.03 8.19
N ALA A 281 11.60 -14.99 8.87
CA ALA A 281 10.99 -13.70 9.24
C ALA A 281 11.87 -12.91 10.21
N VAL A 282 12.48 -13.59 11.19
CA VAL A 282 13.37 -12.95 12.18
C VAL A 282 14.62 -12.37 11.52
N ALA A 283 15.27 -13.14 10.64
CA ALA A 283 16.44 -12.72 9.88
C ALA A 283 16.12 -11.53 8.98
N LEU A 284 14.96 -11.56 8.31
CA LEU A 284 14.47 -10.43 7.52
C LEU A 284 14.27 -9.17 8.39
N ALA A 285 13.60 -9.29 9.53
CA ALA A 285 13.35 -8.14 10.42
C ALA A 285 14.64 -7.59 11.05
N THR A 286 15.63 -8.44 11.31
CA THR A 286 16.87 -8.07 12.01
C THR A 286 17.95 -7.56 11.06
N ALA A 287 18.09 -8.17 9.88
CA ALA A 287 19.24 -7.97 8.98
C ALA A 287 18.83 -7.72 7.51
N GLY A 288 17.53 -7.56 7.24
CA GLY A 288 16.99 -7.21 5.94
C GLY A 288 16.97 -8.37 4.94
N PRO A 289 16.56 -8.10 3.67
CA PRO A 289 16.39 -9.13 2.65
C PRO A 289 17.64 -10.00 2.44
N ALA A 290 18.84 -9.39 2.56
CA ALA A 290 20.13 -10.05 2.42
C ALA A 290 20.29 -11.32 3.28
N ALA A 291 19.66 -11.35 4.45
CA ALA A 291 19.78 -12.41 5.44
C ALA A 291 18.82 -13.59 5.21
N VAL A 292 17.86 -13.48 4.28
CA VAL A 292 16.97 -14.59 3.92
C VAL A 292 17.76 -15.60 3.08
N ALA A 293 17.95 -16.79 3.65
CA ALA A 293 18.83 -17.82 3.10
C ALA A 293 18.19 -18.65 1.97
N ASP A 294 16.89 -18.97 2.09
CA ASP A 294 16.18 -19.71 1.06
C ASP A 294 16.01 -18.84 -0.20
N PRO A 295 16.51 -19.27 -1.38
CA PRO A 295 16.47 -18.45 -2.59
C PRO A 295 15.05 -18.11 -3.06
N ARG A 296 14.08 -18.98 -2.81
CA ARG A 296 12.69 -18.77 -3.23
C ARG A 296 12.00 -17.73 -2.35
N GLN A 297 12.13 -17.85 -1.03
CA GLN A 297 11.66 -16.86 -0.07
C GLN A 297 12.39 -15.52 -0.26
N ARG A 298 13.68 -15.56 -0.57
CA ARG A 298 14.46 -14.36 -0.86
C ARG A 298 13.92 -13.62 -2.09
N ALA A 299 13.54 -14.33 -3.15
CA ALA A 299 12.93 -13.71 -4.33
C ALA A 299 11.60 -13.02 -3.97
N VAL A 300 10.76 -13.66 -3.14
CA VAL A 300 9.50 -13.09 -2.64
C VAL A 300 9.76 -11.79 -1.87
N VAL A 301 10.67 -11.83 -0.91
CA VAL A 301 11.04 -10.69 -0.06
C VAL A 301 11.62 -9.55 -0.89
N ASP A 302 12.57 -9.84 -1.78
CA ASP A 302 13.20 -8.82 -2.61
C ASP A 302 12.18 -8.10 -3.50
N ALA A 303 11.26 -8.84 -4.13
CA ALA A 303 10.22 -8.25 -4.98
C ALA A 303 9.22 -7.41 -4.18
N ALA A 304 8.72 -7.94 -3.06
CA ALA A 304 7.82 -7.20 -2.17
C ALA A 304 8.48 -5.93 -1.62
N SER A 305 9.74 -6.03 -1.16
CA SER A 305 10.51 -4.88 -0.68
C SER A 305 10.80 -3.85 -1.77
N ALA A 306 11.07 -4.27 -3.01
CA ALA A 306 11.27 -3.36 -4.13
C ALA A 306 9.97 -2.63 -4.50
N LEU A 307 8.83 -3.33 -4.49
CA LEU A 307 7.52 -2.77 -4.79
C LEU A 307 7.01 -1.82 -3.69
N ALA A 308 7.40 -2.06 -2.44
CA ALA A 308 6.97 -1.25 -1.30
C ALA A 308 7.50 0.19 -1.31
N ARG A 309 8.68 0.43 -1.89
CA ARG A 309 9.34 1.75 -1.93
C ARG A 309 8.51 2.83 -2.66
N THR A 310 8.78 4.10 -2.35
CA THR A 310 8.25 5.26 -3.08
C THR A 310 9.43 6.08 -3.65
N PRO A 311 9.57 6.22 -4.98
CA PRO A 311 8.88 5.45 -6.02
C PRO A 311 9.23 3.95 -5.95
N ALA A 312 8.38 3.10 -6.54
CA ALA A 312 8.60 1.65 -6.53
C ALA A 312 9.86 1.30 -7.33
N ALA A 313 10.71 0.43 -6.77
CA ALA A 313 11.97 0.01 -7.36
C ALA A 313 11.90 -1.39 -8.02
N LEU A 314 10.71 -1.99 -8.09
CA LEU A 314 10.50 -3.30 -8.69
C LEU A 314 10.90 -3.26 -10.18
N ALA A 315 11.69 -4.24 -10.63
CA ALA A 315 12.14 -4.32 -12.00
C ALA A 315 11.84 -5.69 -12.64
N ALA A 316 11.92 -5.77 -13.97
CA ALA A 316 11.77 -7.02 -14.72
C ALA A 316 12.72 -8.14 -14.24
N ALA A 317 13.91 -7.77 -13.74
CA ALA A 317 14.85 -8.73 -13.17
C ALA A 317 14.31 -9.42 -11.90
N ASP A 318 13.50 -8.74 -11.09
CA ASP A 318 12.87 -9.33 -9.91
C ASP A 318 11.76 -10.31 -10.31
N ILE A 319 10.96 -9.98 -11.33
CA ILE A 319 9.96 -10.91 -11.90
C ILE A 319 10.63 -12.19 -12.41
N ARG A 320 11.72 -12.05 -13.17
CA ARG A 320 12.48 -13.23 -13.64
C ARG A 320 13.09 -14.05 -12.51
N ARG A 321 13.49 -13.42 -11.38
CA ARG A 321 13.94 -14.15 -10.18
C ARG A 321 12.81 -14.97 -9.56
N LEU A 322 11.61 -14.42 -9.46
CA LEU A 322 10.43 -15.15 -8.95
C LEU A 322 10.14 -16.38 -9.81
N HIS A 323 10.14 -16.23 -11.15
CA HIS A 323 9.95 -17.37 -12.05
C HIS A 323 11.08 -18.40 -11.96
N SER A 324 12.33 -17.96 -11.83
CA SER A 324 13.49 -18.86 -11.64
C SER A 324 13.43 -19.61 -10.31
N ALA A 325 12.78 -19.03 -9.30
CA ALA A 325 12.50 -19.64 -8.00
C ALA A 325 11.27 -20.58 -8.02
N GLY A 326 10.61 -20.74 -9.17
CA GLY A 326 9.49 -21.66 -9.36
C GLY A 326 8.11 -21.06 -9.13
N LEU A 327 7.98 -19.74 -8.93
CA LEU A 327 6.68 -19.07 -8.90
C LEU A 327 6.12 -18.94 -10.32
N ASN A 328 4.89 -19.39 -10.53
CA ASN A 328 4.19 -19.20 -11.79
C ASN A 328 3.65 -17.76 -11.91
N VAL A 329 3.06 -17.43 -13.06
CA VAL A 329 2.53 -16.07 -13.32
C VAL A 329 1.45 -15.65 -12.32
N ASP A 330 0.54 -16.55 -11.95
CA ASP A 330 -0.53 -16.26 -11.01
C ASP A 330 -0.01 -16.09 -9.57
N ASP A 331 1.02 -16.85 -9.18
CA ASP A 331 1.72 -16.65 -7.89
C ASP A 331 2.31 -15.23 -7.81
N VAL A 332 2.92 -14.74 -8.89
CA VAL A 332 3.53 -13.41 -8.94
C VAL A 332 2.47 -12.30 -8.95
N ARG A 333 1.35 -12.48 -9.67
CA ARG A 333 0.22 -11.53 -9.64
C ARG A 333 -0.37 -11.41 -8.23
N ASP A 334 -0.53 -12.54 -7.53
CA ASP A 334 -1.02 -12.56 -6.15
C ASP A 334 0.00 -11.92 -5.18
N LEU A 335 1.31 -12.12 -5.38
CA LEU A 335 2.37 -11.45 -4.62
C LEU A 335 2.31 -9.93 -4.77
N VAL A 336 2.13 -9.45 -6.00
CA VAL A 336 1.97 -8.02 -6.30
C VAL A 336 0.74 -7.46 -5.60
N ALA A 337 -0.40 -8.15 -5.68
CA ALA A 337 -1.64 -7.72 -5.04
C ALA A 337 -1.51 -7.65 -3.51
N VAL A 338 -0.85 -8.63 -2.89
CA VAL A 338 -0.56 -8.63 -1.44
C VAL A 338 0.33 -7.47 -1.05
N SER A 339 1.44 -7.29 -1.75
CA SER A 339 2.40 -6.21 -1.45
C SER A 339 1.76 -4.82 -1.63
N ALA A 340 0.96 -4.64 -2.68
CA ALA A 340 0.18 -3.41 -2.88
C ALA A 340 -0.83 -3.19 -1.74
N MET A 341 -1.56 -4.24 -1.33
CA MET A 341 -2.55 -4.15 -0.25
C MET A 341 -1.89 -3.77 1.08
N PHE A 342 -0.67 -4.25 1.36
CA PHE A 342 0.05 -3.83 2.56
C PHE A 342 0.64 -2.44 2.45
N ALA A 343 1.01 -1.96 1.26
CA ALA A 343 1.34 -0.56 1.05
C ALA A 343 0.16 0.38 1.38
N TRP A 344 -1.08 -0.05 1.14
CA TRP A 344 -2.27 0.66 1.65
C TRP A 344 -2.37 0.55 3.17
N ASN A 345 -2.42 -0.67 3.69
CA ASN A 345 -2.67 -0.90 5.12
C ASN A 345 -1.66 -0.18 6.02
N ASN A 346 -0.39 -0.22 5.65
CA ASN A 346 0.67 0.43 6.41
C ASN A 346 0.44 1.94 6.49
N ARG A 347 0.09 2.60 5.38
CA ARG A 347 -0.20 4.05 5.36
C ARG A 347 -1.36 4.40 6.28
N LEU A 348 -2.46 3.65 6.26
CA LEU A 348 -3.56 3.91 7.18
C LEU A 348 -3.17 3.69 8.65
N LEU A 349 -2.49 2.58 8.93
CA LEU A 349 -2.12 2.23 10.31
C LEU A 349 -1.11 3.20 10.90
N MET A 350 -0.16 3.69 10.11
CA MET A 350 0.87 4.62 10.59
C MET A 350 0.40 6.06 10.58
N THR A 351 -0.52 6.45 9.70
CA THR A 351 -1.00 7.83 9.62
C THR A 351 -2.18 8.11 10.54
N LEU A 352 -2.98 7.10 10.93
CA LEU A 352 -4.17 7.32 11.76
C LEU A 352 -3.98 6.94 13.24
N GLY A 353 -2.81 6.42 13.59
CA GLY A 353 -2.50 5.92 14.93
C GLY A 353 -1.10 5.36 15.03
N ASN A 354 -0.76 4.81 16.20
CA ASN A 354 0.53 4.18 16.44
C ASN A 354 0.41 2.79 17.04
N ALA A 355 1.49 2.03 16.88
CA ALA A 355 1.68 0.78 17.60
C ALA A 355 2.13 1.07 19.04
N ALA A 356 1.63 0.28 19.99
CA ALA A 356 2.02 0.36 21.40
C ALA A 356 2.09 -1.03 22.04
N ALA A 357 3.09 -1.25 22.89
CA ALA A 357 3.27 -2.49 23.65
C ALA A 357 2.25 -2.67 24.80
#